data_AF-A0A0C3AKZ2-F1
#
_entry.id   AF-A0A0C3AKZ2-F1
#
_cell.length_a   1.000
_cell.length_b   1.000
_cell.length_c   1.000
_cell.angle_alpha   90.00
_cell.angle_beta   90.00
_cell.angle_gamma   90.00
#
_symmetry.space_group_name_H-M   'P 1'
#
loop_
_entity.id
_entity.type
_entity.pdbx_description
1 polymer ?
#
loop_
_entity_poly.entity_id
_entity_poly.type
_entity_poly.pdbx_seq_one_letter_code
_entity_poly.pdbx_strand_id
1 'polypeptide(L)'
;RLEHVFSLGVIPGPHSPKHVNSFLYPFYAEARLGSIGIPTFHSRLDRQFQMRWYVLFNTLDMPALAKVDGGKGAGAVVPCQKCPIEAIRDPRKKSGGTYYVPHQRPDEDGAWTD
;
A
#
# COMPACT_ATOMS: atom_id res chain seq x y z
N ARG A 1 6.79 -17.64 8.96
CA ARG A 1 5.77 -18.70 8.78
C ARG A 1 4.68 -18.14 7.87
N LEU A 2 4.43 -18.72 6.69
CA LEU A 2 3.54 -18.17 5.63
C LEU A 2 2.26 -19.01 5.42
N GLU A 3 1.85 -19.75 6.44
CA GLU A 3 0.83 -20.82 6.33
C GLU A 3 -0.59 -20.33 6.00
N HIS A 4 -0.85 -19.04 6.21
CA HIS A 4 -2.15 -18.41 5.93
C HIS A 4 -2.03 -17.33 4.84
N VAL A 5 -0.99 -17.39 4.01
CA VAL A 5 -0.75 -16.43 2.94
C VAL A 5 -1.00 -17.12 1.60
N PHE A 6 -2.03 -16.66 0.89
CA PHE A 6 -2.30 -17.08 -0.48
C PHE A 6 -1.69 -16.07 -1.44
N SER A 7 -0.86 -16.55 -2.37
CA SER A 7 -0.37 -15.73 -3.47
C SER A 7 -1.48 -15.55 -4.51
N LEU A 8 -1.97 -14.33 -4.66
CA LEU A 8 -3.01 -13.99 -5.63
C LEU A 8 -2.45 -13.66 -7.03
N GLY A 9 -1.17 -13.28 -7.10
CA GLY A 9 -0.54 -12.90 -8.36
C GLY A 9 0.91 -12.51 -8.17
N VAL A 10 1.64 -12.47 -9.29
CA VAL A 10 3.05 -12.09 -9.35
C VAL A 10 3.20 -10.97 -10.37
N ILE A 11 3.80 -9.85 -9.96
CA ILE A 11 4.23 -8.80 -10.88
C ILE A 11 5.68 -9.11 -11.29
N PRO A 12 5.96 -9.32 -12.58
CA PRO A 12 7.30 -9.71 -13.03
C PRO A 12 8.30 -8.55 -12.83
N GLY A 13 9.51 -8.91 -12.41
CA GLY A 13 10.66 -8.01 -12.38
C GLY A 13 11.41 -7.96 -13.73
N PRO A 14 12.61 -7.36 -13.80
CA PRO A 14 13.36 -6.73 -12.71
C PRO A 14 12.97 -5.25 -12.48
N HIS A 15 12.25 -4.65 -13.43
CA HIS A 15 11.87 -3.25 -13.36
C HIS A 15 10.51 -3.09 -12.71
N SER A 16 10.36 -1.95 -12.04
CA SER A 16 9.09 -1.64 -11.40
C SER A 16 7.98 -1.42 -12.45
N PRO A 17 6.75 -1.88 -12.18
CA PRO A 17 5.65 -1.71 -13.13
C PRO A 17 5.37 -0.24 -13.38
N LYS A 18 5.22 0.13 -14.67
CA LYS A 18 4.82 1.49 -15.07
C LYS A 18 3.39 1.81 -14.59
N HIS A 19 2.50 0.82 -14.67
CA HIS A 19 1.10 0.92 -14.28
C HIS A 19 0.75 -0.22 -13.33
N VAL A 20 1.03 -0.07 -12.03
CA VAL A 20 0.74 -1.13 -11.05
C VAL A 20 -0.75 -1.53 -11.06
N ASN A 21 -1.65 -0.57 -11.31
CA ASN A 21 -3.09 -0.79 -11.33
C ASN A 21 -3.55 -1.73 -12.46
N SER A 22 -2.79 -1.90 -13.55
CA SER A 22 -3.16 -2.89 -14.58
C SER A 22 -3.03 -4.32 -14.07
N PHE A 23 -2.09 -4.57 -13.15
CA PHE A 23 -1.90 -5.88 -12.52
C PHE A 23 -2.90 -6.12 -11.40
N LEU A 24 -3.32 -5.06 -10.69
CA LEU A 24 -4.28 -5.15 -9.58
C LEU A 24 -5.74 -5.18 -10.05
N TYR A 25 -6.03 -4.80 -11.29
CA TYR A 25 -7.39 -4.70 -11.81
C TYR A 25 -8.20 -6.01 -11.70
N PRO A 26 -7.68 -7.21 -12.03
CA PRO A 26 -8.42 -8.45 -11.87
C PRO A 26 -8.84 -8.69 -10.40
N PHE A 27 -7.95 -8.41 -9.46
CA PHE A 27 -8.25 -8.52 -8.03
C PHE A 27 -9.32 -7.52 -7.60
N TYR A 28 -9.24 -6.27 -8.07
CA TYR A 28 -10.24 -5.25 -7.79
C TYR A 28 -11.62 -5.63 -8.34
N ALA A 29 -11.68 -6.17 -9.55
CA ALA A 29 -12.92 -6.65 -10.16
C ALA A 29 -13.55 -7.79 -9.33
N GLU A 30 -12.74 -8.76 -8.89
CA GLU A 30 -13.20 -9.85 -8.04
C GLU A 30 -13.65 -9.35 -6.66
N ALA A 31 -12.92 -8.41 -6.04
CA ALA A 31 -13.30 -7.80 -4.77
C ALA A 31 -14.65 -7.09 -4.86
N ARG A 32 -14.93 -6.43 -5.99
CA ARG A 32 -16.22 -5.81 -6.24
C ARG A 32 -17.34 -6.85 -6.30
N LEU A 33 -17.13 -7.98 -6.98
CA LEU A 33 -18.09 -9.08 -6.99
C LEU A 33 -18.26 -9.70 -5.59
N GLY A 34 -17.16 -9.90 -4.86
CA GLY A 34 -17.13 -10.39 -3.49
C GLY A 34 -17.96 -9.54 -2.52
N SER A 35 -17.99 -8.22 -2.71
CA SER A 35 -18.81 -7.32 -1.89
C SER A 35 -20.33 -7.49 -2.10
N ILE A 36 -20.74 -7.96 -3.28
CA ILE A 36 -22.14 -8.25 -3.64
C ILE A 36 -22.51 -9.67 -3.19
N GLY A 37 -21.62 -10.63 -3.46
CA GLY A 37 -21.78 -12.05 -3.18
C GLY A 37 -21.49 -12.90 -4.42
N ILE A 38 -20.68 -13.95 -4.23
CA ILE A 38 -20.31 -14.90 -5.27
C ILE A 38 -20.96 -16.26 -4.93
N PRO A 39 -21.82 -16.83 -5.81
CA PRO A 39 -22.36 -18.18 -5.62
C PRO A 39 -21.21 -19.18 -5.50
N THR A 40 -21.10 -19.81 -4.33
CA THR A 40 -19.98 -20.70 -3.99
C THR A 40 -20.52 -21.97 -3.36
N PHE A 41 -19.91 -23.10 -3.70
CA PHE A 41 -20.26 -24.38 -3.12
C PHE A 41 -19.51 -24.61 -1.80
N HIS A 42 -20.25 -24.95 -0.73
CA HIS A 42 -19.68 -25.29 0.57
C HIS A 42 -19.53 -26.80 0.71
N SER A 43 -18.34 -27.35 0.46
CA SER A 43 -18.09 -28.80 0.47
C SER A 43 -18.51 -29.53 1.76
N ARG A 44 -18.21 -28.96 2.94
CA ARG A 44 -18.59 -29.58 4.23
C ARG A 44 -20.10 -29.63 4.49
N LEU A 45 -20.88 -28.70 3.91
CA LEU A 45 -22.32 -28.59 4.13
C LEU A 45 -23.13 -29.06 2.92
N ASP A 46 -22.45 -29.50 1.86
CA ASP A 46 -23.02 -29.96 0.59
C ASP A 46 -24.12 -29.04 0.03
N ARG A 47 -23.86 -27.73 0.03
CA ARG A 47 -24.84 -26.73 -0.40
C ARG A 47 -24.21 -25.48 -1.01
N GLN A 48 -24.98 -24.80 -1.85
CA GLN A 48 -24.62 -23.47 -2.37
C GLN A 48 -24.83 -22.40 -1.30
N PHE A 49 -23.95 -21.40 -1.27
CA PHE A 49 -24.10 -20.20 -0.46
C PHE A 49 -23.56 -18.97 -1.22
N GLN A 50 -23.94 -17.79 -0.76
CA GLN A 50 -23.40 -16.53 -1.28
C GLN A 50 -22.16 -16.14 -0.47
N MET A 51 -20.98 -16.35 -1.04
CA MET A 51 -19.72 -15.96 -0.40
C MET A 51 -19.53 -14.45 -0.55
N ARG A 52 -19.43 -13.75 0.58
CA ARG A 52 -19.09 -12.34 0.63
C ARG A 52 -17.73 -12.14 1.28
N TRP A 53 -16.92 -11.28 0.69
CA TRP A 53 -15.61 -10.94 1.23
C TRP A 53 -15.27 -9.49 0.91
N TYR A 54 -14.43 -8.90 1.76
CA TYR A 54 -14.08 -7.49 1.72
C TYR A 54 -12.57 -7.34 1.94
N VAL A 55 -11.96 -6.39 1.23
CA VAL A 55 -10.57 -6.00 1.48
C VAL A 55 -10.55 -5.10 2.72
N LEU A 56 -9.91 -5.55 3.80
CA LEU A 56 -9.85 -4.79 5.06
C LEU A 56 -8.73 -3.75 5.04
N PHE A 57 -7.53 -4.14 4.62
CA PHE A 57 -6.38 -3.24 4.55
C PHE A 57 -5.36 -3.75 3.52
N ASN A 58 -4.55 -2.82 2.98
CA ASN A 58 -3.43 -3.11 2.11
C ASN A 58 -2.13 -2.67 2.79
N THR A 59 -1.19 -3.58 2.98
CA THR A 59 0.16 -3.27 3.47
C THR A 59 1.11 -3.13 2.29
N LEU A 60 1.65 -1.93 2.11
CA LEU A 60 2.58 -1.59 1.04
C LEU A 60 3.72 -0.79 1.64
N ASP A 61 4.92 -0.94 1.08
CA ASP A 61 5.99 0.01 1.36
C ASP A 61 5.65 1.38 0.73
N MET A 62 6.34 2.44 1.15
CA MET A 62 6.08 3.80 0.64
C MET A 62 6.18 3.90 -0.90
N PRO A 63 7.17 3.28 -1.58
CA PRO A 63 7.23 3.29 -3.04
C PRO A 63 6.06 2.61 -3.73
N ALA A 64 5.58 1.47 -3.23
CA ALA A 64 4.43 0.77 -3.81
C ALA A 64 3.14 1.54 -3.55
N LEU A 65 2.95 2.08 -2.33
CA LEU A 65 1.78 2.89 -1.99
C LEU A 65 1.65 4.09 -2.92
N ALA A 66 2.74 4.84 -3.13
CA ALA A 66 2.76 5.98 -4.04
C ALA A 66 2.33 5.61 -5.48
N LYS A 67 2.63 4.39 -5.94
CA LYS A 67 2.22 3.94 -7.28
C LYS A 67 0.76 3.51 -7.35
N VAL A 68 0.26 2.85 -6.29
CA VAL A 68 -1.12 2.36 -6.23
C VAL A 68 -2.09 3.54 -6.09
N ASP A 69 -1.81 4.45 -5.16
CA ASP A 69 -2.68 5.58 -4.82
C ASP A 69 -2.36 6.84 -5.69
N GLY A 70 -1.42 6.76 -6.63
CA GLY A 70 -1.06 7.88 -7.52
C GLY A 70 -0.33 9.05 -6.84
N GLY A 71 0.31 8.80 -5.69
CA GLY A 71 1.08 9.77 -4.93
C GLY A 71 2.48 10.01 -5.46
N LYS A 72 3.22 10.88 -4.78
CA LYS A 72 4.66 11.03 -4.97
C LYS A 72 5.41 10.15 -3.96
N GLY A 73 6.58 9.63 -4.37
CA GLY A 73 7.41 8.78 -3.51
C GLY A 73 8.04 9.53 -2.32
N ALA A 74 8.91 8.84 -1.58
CA ALA A 74 9.49 9.31 -0.31
C ALA A 74 10.18 10.68 -0.35
N GLY A 75 10.56 11.18 -1.53
CA GLY A 75 11.15 12.51 -1.71
C GLY A 75 10.16 13.67 -1.83
N ALA A 76 8.86 13.44 -1.61
CA ALA A 76 7.83 14.47 -1.65
C ALA A 76 7.82 15.32 -0.36
N VAL A 77 7.23 16.51 -0.45
CA VAL A 77 6.95 17.36 0.73
C VAL A 77 6.01 16.65 1.70
N VAL A 78 5.01 15.93 1.17
CA VAL A 78 4.08 15.12 1.96
C VAL A 78 4.17 13.69 1.43
N PRO A 79 5.10 12.86 1.94
CA PRO A 79 5.36 11.54 1.39
C PRO A 79 4.35 10.48 1.85
N CYS A 80 3.68 10.67 2.99
CA CYS A 80 2.62 9.78 3.43
C CYS A 80 1.29 10.19 2.80
N GLN A 81 0.53 9.22 2.28
CA GLN A 81 -0.81 9.49 1.74
C GLN A 81 -1.92 9.30 2.78
N LYS A 82 -1.59 8.76 3.96
CA LYS A 82 -2.55 8.50 5.04
C LYS A 82 -2.51 9.56 6.14
N CYS A 83 -1.38 10.26 6.31
CA CYS A 83 -1.22 11.33 7.28
C CYS A 83 -0.61 12.58 6.64
N PRO A 84 -0.88 13.78 7.17
CA PRO A 84 -0.38 15.03 6.63
C PRO A 84 1.07 15.33 7.06
N ILE A 85 1.91 14.30 7.22
CA ILE A 85 3.29 14.51 7.67
C ILE A 85 4.09 15.26 6.61
N GLU A 86 4.65 16.40 7.01
CA GLU A 86 5.52 17.18 6.16
C GLU A 86 6.97 16.75 6.34
N ALA A 87 7.62 16.42 5.24
CA ALA A 87 9.03 16.15 5.14
C ALA A 87 9.81 17.47 5.09
N ILE A 88 11.03 17.45 5.60
CA ILE A 88 11.94 18.61 5.62
C ILE A 88 13.07 18.42 4.62
N ARG A 89 13.76 19.51 4.30
CA ARG A 89 15.04 19.46 3.57
C ARG A 89 16.18 19.52 4.57
N ASP A 90 17.28 18.86 4.25
CA ASP A 90 18.50 18.99 5.04
C ASP A 90 19.06 20.41 4.83
N PRO A 91 19.05 21.28 5.85
CA PRO A 91 19.48 22.66 5.71
C PRO A 91 20.97 22.78 5.32
N ARG A 92 21.76 21.72 5.54
CA ARG A 92 23.19 21.68 5.19
C ARG A 92 23.42 21.44 3.70
N LYS A 93 22.42 20.97 2.95
CA LYS A 93 22.52 20.76 1.50
C LYS A 93 22.08 22.01 0.75
N LYS A 94 23.00 22.65 0.02
CA LYS A 94 22.67 23.77 -0.89
C LYS A 94 21.71 23.27 -1.97
N SER A 95 20.61 24.01 -2.17
CA SER A 95 19.62 23.95 -3.26
C SER A 95 19.52 22.62 -4.03
N GLY A 96 18.46 21.84 -3.80
CA GLY A 96 18.13 20.66 -4.61
C GLY A 96 18.07 19.33 -3.84
N GLY A 97 18.27 19.34 -2.52
CA GLY A 97 18.15 18.12 -1.71
C GLY A 97 16.73 17.54 -1.68
N THR A 98 16.63 16.20 -1.75
CA THR A 98 15.40 15.43 -1.57
C THR A 98 14.78 15.70 -0.20
N TYR A 99 13.46 15.82 -0.13
CA TYR A 99 12.75 15.88 1.14
C TYR A 99 12.84 14.53 1.86
N TYR A 100 12.90 14.54 3.19
CA TYR A 100 12.88 13.34 4.00
C TYR A 100 12.11 13.58 5.31
N VAL A 101 11.58 12.51 5.87
CA VAL A 101 10.95 12.53 7.19
C VAL A 101 11.99 12.04 8.20
N PRO A 102 12.57 12.93 9.04
CA PRO A 102 13.49 12.49 10.07
C PRO A 102 12.74 11.73 11.16
N HIS A 103 13.44 10.83 11.85
CA HIS A 103 12.89 10.19 13.04
C HIS A 103 12.69 11.21 14.19
N GLN A 104 13.58 12.20 14.29
CA GLN A 104 13.44 13.34 15.20
C GLN A 104 13.62 14.64 14.41
N ARG A 105 12.68 15.57 14.51
CA ARG A 105 12.80 16.86 13.84
C ARG A 105 13.92 17.69 14.51
N PRO A 106 14.76 18.40 13.73
CA PRO A 106 15.82 19.25 14.29
C PRO A 106 15.32 20.33 15.25
N ASP A 107 14.05 20.71 15.11
CA ASP A 107 13.31 21.75 15.83
C ASP A 107 12.46 21.19 17.00
N GLU A 108 12.47 19.87 17.23
CA GLU A 108 11.78 19.24 18.35
C GLU A 108 12.76 18.87 19.48
N ASP A 109 12.75 19.68 20.55
CA ASP A 109 13.43 19.42 21.82
C ASP A 109 12.68 18.33 22.60
N GLY A 110 12.70 17.11 22.08
CA GLY A 110 12.04 15.97 22.69
C GLY A 110 12.32 14.72 21.90
N ALA A 111 13.25 13.92 22.37
CA ALA A 111 13.42 12.56 21.87
C ALA A 111 12.13 11.79 22.22
N TRP A 112 11.24 11.62 21.25
CA TRP A 112 10.27 10.54 21.30
C TRP A 112 11.05 9.25 21.07
N THR A 113 11.71 8.77 22.12
CA THR A 113 12.18 7.40 22.19
C THR A 113 10.95 6.54 22.47
N ASP A 114 10.50 5.79 21.47
CA ASP A 114 9.76 4.54 21.71
C ASP A 114 10.66 3.52 22.45
#